data_AF-A0A915P319-F1
#
_entry.id   AF-A0A915P319-F1
#
_cell.length_a   1.000
_cell.length_b   1.000
_cell.length_c   1.000
_cell.angle_alpha   90.00
_cell.angle_beta   90.00
_cell.angle_gamma   90.00
#
_symmetry.space_group_name_H-M   'P 1'
#
loop_
_entity.id
_entity.type
_entity.pdbx_description
1 polymer ?
#
loop_
_entity_poly.entity_id
_entity_poly.type
_entity_poly.pdbx_seq_one_letter_code
_entity_poly.pdbx_strand_id
1 'polypeptide(L)'
;MSDGEQHDASDSEVNAEGSVEKQPAPFTDEQMQMEIKCKTSDGGVINVRVSHLLQSSVFKNMWKDLDMSPKDLEEFEFKVNVETNIFSKVVEWMGEHIGKEDPKIEDDPATRQRKPLAFSEYETDFFKVGVEEIANLIKAANYLDIKSLYYSGCQALANVIGNKTPEELRELFGLEDDLTEDEKADIRRRNMWFNLIYFYIPLHNISKMVEIREESSQPNNSGQQPNNSNVQRKTPMEFCKEYPNDVLAFGLRLATLYFVICYILPITDSKFQALAYTKAFAAVAATNAFRLHQRLRAVNWPFFSQMFLYELMLEDSAHYLLYCMIFVISSPITLALLPVSIYAIFNLIATLNKFSTETGIAHNSFIISRLVQFKQQASPNMLSTAACAEIFLLPIIILMIFMGKASLVGPFVYYRFLTMRYMSRRNPYTREMFSQLKFIFISWANNPSCPTFVSSSILKFIALIERLAPQQVAM
;
A
#
# COMPACT_ATOMS: atom_id res chain seq x y z
N MET A 1 -75.02 4.53 -0.54
CA MET A 1 -73.75 5.13 -0.11
C MET A 1 -72.97 4.01 0.57
N SER A 2 -72.38 3.11 -0.21
CA SER A 2 -71.11 3.24 -0.98
C SER A 2 -69.92 3.13 -0.03
N ASP A 3 -68.90 2.29 -0.21
CA ASP A 3 -68.59 1.12 -1.05
C ASP A 3 -67.36 0.49 -0.35
N GLY A 4 -67.07 -0.79 -0.55
CA GLY A 4 -65.85 -1.40 -0.01
C GLY A 4 -65.82 -2.91 -0.17
N GLU A 5 -65.65 -3.34 -1.43
CA GLU A 5 -65.55 -4.74 -1.86
C GLU A 5 -64.47 -5.54 -1.12
N GLN A 6 -64.86 -6.73 -0.67
CA GLN A 6 -63.96 -7.82 -0.31
C GLN A 6 -63.36 -8.40 -1.60
N HIS A 7 -62.03 -8.34 -1.73
CA HIS A 7 -61.30 -9.07 -2.78
C HIS A 7 -60.57 -10.26 -2.16
N ASP A 8 -60.80 -11.41 -2.80
CA ASP A 8 -60.27 -12.75 -2.54
C ASP A 8 -58.79 -12.80 -2.19
N ALA A 9 -58.49 -13.55 -1.13
CA ALA A 9 -57.20 -14.17 -0.90
C ALA A 9 -57.22 -15.57 -1.55
N SER A 10 -56.55 -15.71 -2.70
CA SER A 10 -56.24 -17.01 -3.28
C SER A 10 -54.77 -17.05 -3.69
N ASP A 11 -54.09 -18.04 -3.13
CA ASP A 11 -52.70 -18.42 -3.35
C ASP A 11 -52.28 -18.38 -4.83
N SER A 12 -51.13 -17.78 -5.10
CA SER A 12 -50.38 -18.05 -6.33
C SER A 12 -48.91 -18.25 -5.98
N GLU A 13 -48.55 -19.53 -5.92
CA GLU A 13 -47.17 -20.01 -6.08
C GLU A 13 -46.59 -19.43 -7.37
N VAL A 14 -45.65 -18.49 -7.24
CA VAL A 14 -44.86 -18.01 -8.37
C VAL A 14 -43.65 -18.93 -8.50
N ASN A 15 -43.71 -19.80 -9.51
CA ASN A 15 -42.67 -20.70 -9.97
C ASN A 15 -41.30 -20.02 -10.05
N ALA A 16 -40.35 -20.58 -9.30
CA ALA A 16 -38.92 -20.40 -9.51
C ALA A 16 -38.48 -21.28 -10.69
N GLU A 17 -38.73 -20.84 -11.92
CA GLU A 17 -38.03 -21.39 -13.09
C GLU A 17 -36.68 -20.69 -13.23
N GLY A 18 -35.65 -21.33 -12.69
CA GLY A 18 -34.27 -21.04 -13.05
C GLY A 18 -34.07 -21.29 -14.54
N SER A 19 -33.64 -20.26 -15.26
CA SER A 19 -33.16 -20.35 -16.62
C SER A 19 -31.93 -21.27 -16.66
N VAL A 20 -32.17 -22.55 -16.92
CA VAL A 20 -31.13 -23.51 -17.30
C VAL A 20 -30.61 -23.07 -18.67
N GLU A 21 -29.44 -22.43 -18.65
CA GLU A 21 -28.65 -22.10 -19.83
C GLU A 21 -28.37 -23.42 -20.59
N LYS A 22 -29.12 -23.67 -21.67
CA LYS A 22 -28.87 -24.82 -22.56
C LYS A 22 -27.46 -24.68 -23.11
N GLN A 23 -26.57 -25.60 -22.74
CA GLN A 23 -25.28 -25.74 -23.42
C GLN A 23 -25.54 -25.98 -24.92
N PRO A 24 -24.96 -25.16 -25.81
CA PRO A 24 -25.14 -25.35 -27.25
C PRO A 24 -24.47 -26.66 -27.68
N ALA A 25 -25.04 -27.29 -28.72
CA ALA A 25 -24.51 -28.52 -29.29
C ALA A 25 -23.02 -28.35 -29.68
N PRO A 26 -22.17 -29.35 -29.41
CA PRO A 26 -20.76 -29.29 -29.81
C PRO A 26 -20.66 -29.21 -31.34
N PHE A 27 -19.74 -28.37 -31.83
CA PHE A 27 -19.39 -28.30 -33.25
C PHE A 27 -19.05 -29.70 -33.78
N THR A 28 -19.56 -30.08 -34.95
CA THR A 28 -19.14 -31.33 -35.60
C THR A 28 -17.72 -31.22 -36.14
N ASP A 29 -17.01 -32.35 -36.26
CA ASP A 29 -15.62 -32.39 -36.76
C ASP A 29 -15.48 -31.75 -38.15
N GLU A 30 -16.51 -31.85 -39.00
CA GLU A 30 -16.56 -31.19 -40.31
C GLU A 30 -16.61 -29.66 -40.20
N GLN A 31 -17.36 -29.12 -39.22
CA GLN A 31 -17.45 -27.67 -38.99
C GLN A 31 -16.14 -27.10 -38.45
N MET A 32 -15.39 -27.87 -37.66
CA MET A 32 -14.11 -27.44 -37.10
C MET A 32 -13.00 -27.30 -38.15
N GLN A 33 -13.12 -27.97 -39.30
CA GLN A 33 -12.16 -27.89 -40.40
C GLN A 33 -12.49 -26.81 -41.43
N MET A 34 -13.68 -26.20 -41.37
CA MET A 34 -14.06 -25.11 -42.26
C MET A 34 -13.19 -23.87 -42.03
N GLU A 35 -12.96 -23.08 -43.08
CA GLU A 35 -12.23 -21.83 -43.03
C GLU A 35 -13.19 -20.64 -43.15
N ILE A 36 -12.99 -19.63 -42.30
CA ILE A 36 -13.74 -18.37 -42.32
C ILE A 36 -12.81 -17.25 -42.78
N LYS A 37 -13.32 -16.37 -43.65
CA LYS A 37 -12.62 -15.15 -44.06
C LYS A 37 -12.63 -14.14 -42.92
N CYS A 38 -11.45 -13.86 -42.38
CA CYS A 38 -11.24 -12.83 -41.37
C CYS A 38 -10.68 -11.57 -42.04
N LYS A 39 -11.40 -10.45 -41.95
CA LYS A 39 -10.99 -9.16 -42.51
C LYS A 39 -10.37 -8.29 -41.42
N THR A 40 -9.12 -7.89 -41.63
CA THR A 40 -8.30 -7.13 -40.67
C THR A 40 -8.53 -5.62 -40.80
N SER A 41 -8.00 -4.83 -39.86
CA SER A 41 -8.22 -3.38 -39.82
C SER A 41 -7.59 -2.62 -41.01
N ASP A 42 -6.50 -3.15 -41.55
CA ASP A 42 -5.77 -2.65 -42.73
C ASP A 42 -6.33 -3.21 -44.06
N GLY A 43 -7.44 -3.96 -44.01
CA GLY A 43 -8.13 -4.49 -45.19
C GLY A 43 -7.55 -5.80 -45.73
N GLY A 44 -6.58 -6.40 -45.04
CA GLY A 44 -6.11 -7.76 -45.30
C GLY A 44 -7.21 -8.79 -45.04
N VAL A 45 -7.11 -9.93 -45.71
CA VAL A 45 -8.03 -11.06 -45.55
C VAL A 45 -7.23 -12.31 -45.28
N ILE A 46 -7.50 -12.94 -44.14
CA ILE A 46 -6.86 -14.18 -43.70
C ILE A 46 -7.94 -15.24 -43.53
N ASN A 47 -7.77 -16.39 -44.18
CA ASN A 47 -8.64 -17.54 -43.98
C ASN A 47 -8.18 -18.29 -42.74
N VAL A 48 -9.07 -18.46 -41.76
CA VAL A 48 -8.74 -19.10 -40.48
C VAL A 48 -9.70 -20.26 -40.23
N ARG A 49 -9.18 -21.41 -39.82
CA ARG A 49 -10.00 -22.56 -39.46
C ARG A 49 -10.87 -22.25 -38.25
N VAL A 50 -12.11 -22.73 -38.26
CA VAL A 50 -13.06 -22.59 -37.13
C VAL A 50 -12.45 -23.14 -35.84
N SER A 51 -11.77 -24.29 -35.89
CA SER A 51 -11.04 -24.87 -34.74
C SER A 51 -10.08 -23.90 -34.06
N HIS A 52 -9.43 -23.00 -34.80
CA HIS A 52 -8.55 -21.97 -34.22
C HIS A 52 -9.40 -20.86 -33.58
N LEU A 53 -10.42 -20.38 -34.30
CA LEU A 53 -11.30 -19.30 -33.84
C LEU A 53 -12.11 -19.67 -32.58
N LEU A 54 -12.33 -20.96 -32.34
CA LEU A 54 -12.90 -21.47 -31.08
C LEU A 54 -11.98 -21.29 -29.86
N GLN A 55 -10.84 -20.63 -29.96
CA GLN A 55 -10.12 -20.15 -28.77
C GLN A 55 -10.56 -18.73 -28.37
N SER A 56 -11.14 -17.96 -29.28
CA SER A 56 -11.70 -16.64 -29.01
C SER A 56 -13.10 -16.76 -28.41
N SER A 57 -13.32 -16.23 -27.21
CA SER A 57 -14.67 -16.16 -26.65
C SER A 57 -15.57 -15.22 -27.47
N VAL A 58 -14.99 -14.16 -28.05
CA VAL A 58 -15.73 -13.20 -28.90
C VAL A 58 -16.33 -13.93 -30.10
N PHE A 59 -15.52 -14.73 -30.80
CA PHE A 59 -16.01 -15.53 -31.91
C PHE A 59 -17.06 -16.55 -31.45
N LYS A 60 -16.83 -17.27 -30.33
CA LYS A 60 -17.82 -18.22 -29.79
C LYS A 60 -19.17 -17.58 -29.51
N ASN A 61 -19.17 -16.42 -28.85
CA ASN A 61 -20.41 -15.75 -28.47
C ASN A 61 -21.14 -15.24 -29.71
N MET A 62 -20.41 -14.62 -30.63
CA MET A 62 -20.97 -14.16 -31.90
C MET A 62 -21.53 -15.32 -32.73
N TRP A 63 -20.86 -16.47 -32.72
CA TRP A 63 -21.34 -17.68 -33.39
C TRP A 63 -22.63 -18.23 -32.79
N LYS A 64 -22.73 -18.26 -31.45
CA LYS A 64 -23.94 -18.71 -30.74
C LYS A 64 -25.14 -17.82 -31.04
N ASP A 65 -24.93 -16.51 -31.14
CA ASP A 65 -26.01 -15.53 -31.32
C ASP A 65 -26.60 -15.55 -32.75
N LEU A 66 -25.86 -16.06 -33.73
CA LEU A 66 -26.25 -16.01 -35.14
C LEU A 66 -26.95 -17.29 -35.66
N ASP A 67 -27.02 -18.37 -34.87
CA ASP A 67 -27.67 -19.67 -35.20
C ASP A 67 -27.44 -20.13 -36.65
N MET A 68 -26.20 -20.00 -37.13
CA MET A 68 -25.88 -20.06 -38.56
C MET A 68 -25.89 -21.50 -39.10
N SER A 69 -26.43 -21.64 -40.32
CA SER A 69 -26.35 -22.88 -41.11
C SER A 69 -24.97 -23.00 -41.79
N PRO A 70 -24.46 -24.21 -42.08
CA PRO A 70 -23.19 -24.42 -42.79
C PRO A 70 -23.06 -23.67 -44.13
N LYS A 71 -24.18 -23.29 -44.77
CA LYS A 71 -24.18 -22.55 -46.04
C LYS A 71 -23.91 -21.05 -45.88
N ASP A 72 -24.16 -20.49 -44.70
CA ASP A 72 -23.94 -19.06 -44.43
C ASP A 72 -22.46 -18.77 -44.11
N LEU A 73 -21.65 -19.81 -43.88
CA LEU A 73 -20.21 -19.71 -43.62
C LEU A 73 -19.39 -19.20 -44.80
N GLU A 74 -19.74 -19.58 -46.02
CA GLU A 74 -18.95 -19.22 -47.22
C GLU A 74 -19.01 -17.70 -47.51
N GLU A 75 -20.09 -17.05 -47.09
CA GLU A 75 -20.33 -15.61 -47.25
C GLU A 75 -20.00 -14.80 -45.99
N PHE A 76 -19.73 -15.46 -44.86
CA PHE A 76 -19.47 -14.81 -43.59
C PHE A 76 -18.06 -14.22 -43.52
N GLU A 77 -17.99 -12.92 -43.26
CA GLU A 77 -16.74 -12.21 -43.02
C GLU A 77 -16.62 -11.81 -41.55
N PHE A 78 -15.65 -12.40 -40.84
CA PHE A 78 -15.33 -12.00 -39.48
C PHE A 78 -14.44 -10.76 -39.49
N LYS A 79 -14.99 -9.60 -39.11
CA LYS A 79 -14.23 -8.35 -39.06
C LYS A 79 -13.45 -8.26 -37.76
N VAL A 80 -12.13 -8.21 -37.88
CA VAL A 80 -11.20 -8.09 -36.76
C VAL A 80 -10.51 -6.73 -36.82
N ASN A 81 -10.68 -5.93 -35.77
CA ASN A 81 -10.02 -4.63 -35.67
C ASN A 81 -8.55 -4.77 -35.17
N VAL A 82 -7.76 -5.57 -35.87
CA VAL A 82 -6.34 -5.85 -35.62
C VAL A 82 -5.62 -5.88 -36.96
N GLU A 83 -4.37 -5.39 -37.02
CA GLU A 83 -3.55 -5.38 -38.23
C GLU A 83 -3.20 -6.81 -38.72
N THR A 84 -3.03 -6.98 -40.03
CA THR A 84 -2.78 -8.30 -40.66
C THR A 84 -1.57 -9.04 -40.11
N ASN A 85 -0.47 -8.33 -39.87
CA ASN A 85 0.77 -8.88 -39.30
C ASN A 85 0.55 -9.51 -37.91
N ILE A 86 -0.10 -8.78 -37.00
CA ILE A 86 -0.38 -9.20 -35.64
C ILE A 86 -1.42 -10.32 -35.66
N PHE A 87 -2.49 -10.17 -36.44
CA PHE A 87 -3.53 -11.20 -36.54
C PHE A 87 -2.98 -12.52 -37.10
N SER A 88 -2.03 -12.49 -38.03
CA SER A 88 -1.34 -13.70 -38.53
C SER A 88 -0.64 -14.45 -37.40
N LYS A 89 0.06 -13.75 -36.49
CA LYS A 89 0.70 -14.35 -35.31
C LYS A 89 -0.30 -14.86 -34.28
N VAL A 90 -1.43 -14.17 -34.11
CA VAL A 90 -2.53 -14.67 -33.27
C VAL A 90 -3.07 -15.99 -33.82
N VAL A 91 -3.21 -16.10 -35.15
CA VAL A 91 -3.64 -17.35 -35.81
C VAL A 91 -2.62 -18.46 -35.65
N GLU A 92 -1.32 -18.15 -35.76
CA GLU A 92 -0.23 -19.10 -35.47
C GLU A 92 -0.31 -19.63 -34.02
N TRP A 93 -0.48 -18.73 -33.05
CA TRP A 93 -0.64 -19.08 -31.65
C TRP A 93 -1.84 -20.00 -31.42
N MET A 94 -2.99 -19.67 -32.01
CA MET A 94 -4.19 -20.49 -31.93
C MET A 94 -3.93 -21.88 -32.51
N GLY A 95 -3.20 -22.01 -33.62
CA GLY A 95 -2.85 -23.30 -34.22
C GLY A 95 -2.05 -24.21 -33.27
N GLU A 96 -1.08 -23.65 -32.54
CA GLU A 96 -0.25 -24.40 -31.61
C GLU A 96 -0.96 -24.71 -30.28
N HIS A 97 -1.98 -23.94 -29.91
CA HIS A 97 -2.70 -24.08 -28.63
C HIS A 97 -4.08 -24.75 -28.75
N ILE A 98 -4.38 -25.39 -29.88
CA ILE A 98 -5.63 -26.15 -30.04
C ILE A 98 -5.72 -27.24 -28.98
N GLY A 99 -6.80 -27.23 -28.21
CA GLY A 99 -7.08 -28.26 -27.20
C GLY A 99 -6.17 -28.23 -25.97
N LYS A 100 -5.24 -27.26 -25.86
CA LYS A 100 -4.47 -27.02 -24.62
C LYS A 100 -5.36 -26.27 -23.63
N GLU A 101 -5.29 -26.64 -22.34
CA GLU A 101 -5.99 -25.89 -21.29
C GLU A 101 -5.41 -24.48 -21.15
N ASP A 102 -6.27 -23.51 -20.83
CA ASP A 102 -5.81 -22.17 -20.48
C ASP A 102 -4.85 -22.22 -19.28
N PRO A 103 -3.82 -21.35 -19.26
CA PRO A 103 -2.88 -21.29 -18.16
C PRO A 103 -3.61 -20.99 -16.85
N LYS A 104 -3.38 -21.84 -15.85
CA LYS A 104 -3.92 -21.65 -14.49
C LYS A 104 -3.07 -20.61 -13.78
N ILE A 105 -3.70 -19.52 -13.38
CA ILE A 105 -3.07 -18.50 -12.55
C ILE A 105 -3.07 -19.04 -11.12
N GLU A 106 -1.91 -19.51 -10.69
CA GLU A 106 -1.71 -20.01 -9.33
C GLU A 106 -0.99 -18.95 -8.49
N ASP A 107 -1.46 -18.78 -7.26
CA ASP A 107 -0.73 -18.04 -6.24
C ASP A 107 0.10 -19.02 -5.42
N ASP A 108 1.34 -18.66 -5.11
CA ASP A 108 2.19 -19.41 -4.19
C ASP A 108 1.49 -19.51 -2.81
N PRO A 109 1.30 -20.71 -2.25
CA PRO A 109 0.55 -20.89 -1.01
C PRO A 109 1.23 -20.24 0.22
N ALA A 110 2.54 -20.02 0.18
CA ALA A 110 3.32 -19.39 1.24
C ALA A 110 3.38 -17.86 1.10
N THR A 111 3.52 -17.34 -0.12
CA THR A 111 3.69 -15.88 -0.35
C THR A 111 2.42 -15.18 -0.86
N ARG A 112 1.43 -15.93 -1.33
CA ARG A 112 0.28 -15.48 -2.14
C ARG A 112 0.67 -14.58 -3.31
N GLN A 113 1.90 -14.69 -3.79
CA GLN A 113 2.34 -14.01 -5.02
C GLN A 113 1.95 -14.87 -6.21
N ARG A 114 1.59 -14.23 -7.32
CA ARG A 114 1.35 -14.94 -8.58
C ARG A 114 2.62 -15.67 -8.97
N LYS A 115 2.50 -16.98 -9.14
CA LYS A 115 3.57 -17.80 -9.67
C LYS A 115 3.76 -17.43 -11.15
N PRO A 116 4.99 -17.14 -11.61
CA PRO A 116 5.23 -16.83 -13.01
C PRO A 116 4.86 -18.03 -13.87
N LEU A 117 4.27 -17.77 -15.04
CA LEU A 117 3.96 -18.83 -16.00
C LEU A 117 5.29 -19.40 -16.54
N ALA A 118 5.40 -20.72 -16.53
CA ALA A 118 6.54 -21.41 -17.13
C ALA A 118 6.32 -21.51 -18.64
N PHE A 119 7.27 -21.00 -19.41
CA PHE A 119 7.21 -21.06 -20.87
C PHE A 119 7.79 -22.37 -21.40
N SER A 120 7.12 -22.93 -22.40
CA SER A 120 7.66 -23.96 -23.28
C SER A 120 8.72 -23.40 -24.24
N GLU A 121 9.42 -24.28 -24.96
CA GLU A 121 10.38 -23.89 -25.99
C GLU A 121 9.71 -23.05 -27.09
N TYR A 122 8.51 -23.46 -27.54
CA TYR A 122 7.72 -22.70 -28.51
C TYR A 122 7.38 -21.30 -28.01
N GLU A 123 6.84 -21.17 -26.79
CA GLU A 123 6.45 -19.85 -26.26
C GLU A 123 7.65 -18.91 -26.09
N THR A 124 8.80 -19.47 -25.72
CA THR A 124 10.05 -18.72 -25.61
C THR A 124 10.49 -18.17 -26.96
N ASP A 125 10.39 -18.96 -28.03
CA ASP A 125 10.72 -18.55 -29.39
C ASP A 125 9.65 -17.61 -29.98
N PHE A 126 8.37 -17.85 -29.71
CA PHE A 126 7.25 -17.02 -30.18
C PHE A 126 7.34 -15.59 -29.65
N PHE A 127 7.67 -15.42 -28.37
CA PHE A 127 7.82 -14.10 -27.74
C PHE A 127 9.20 -13.47 -27.94
N LYS A 128 10.07 -14.05 -28.77
CA LYS A 128 11.38 -13.47 -29.14
C LYS A 128 11.23 -12.36 -30.18
N VAL A 129 10.40 -11.38 -29.86
CA VAL A 129 9.99 -10.27 -30.73
C VAL A 129 10.15 -8.93 -30.00
N GLY A 130 9.95 -7.81 -30.71
CA GLY A 130 10.05 -6.48 -30.11
C GLY A 130 8.92 -6.20 -29.11
N VAL A 131 9.17 -5.32 -28.13
CA VAL A 131 8.20 -4.97 -27.07
C VAL A 131 6.90 -4.42 -27.62
N GLU A 132 6.97 -3.60 -28.66
CA GLU A 132 5.80 -3.05 -29.36
C GLU A 132 4.92 -4.17 -29.93
N GLU A 133 5.56 -5.19 -30.51
CA GLU A 133 4.86 -6.34 -31.07
C GLU A 133 4.21 -7.20 -29.98
N ILE A 134 4.89 -7.44 -28.86
CA ILE A 134 4.29 -8.09 -27.68
C ILE A 134 3.08 -7.31 -27.18
N ALA A 135 3.19 -5.98 -27.07
CA ALA A 135 2.10 -5.12 -26.62
C ALA A 135 0.89 -5.18 -27.57
N ASN A 136 1.13 -5.21 -28.88
CA ASN A 136 0.07 -5.34 -29.88
C ASN A 136 -0.58 -6.73 -29.86
N LEU A 137 0.19 -7.80 -29.61
CA LEU A 137 -0.35 -9.15 -29.38
C LEU A 137 -1.24 -9.22 -28.13
N ILE A 138 -0.84 -8.59 -27.01
CA ILE A 138 -1.65 -8.52 -25.79
C ILE A 138 -2.96 -7.77 -26.05
N LYS A 139 -2.91 -6.63 -26.76
CA LYS A 139 -4.11 -5.87 -27.13
C LYS A 139 -5.05 -6.69 -28.01
N ALA A 140 -4.52 -7.39 -29.01
CA ALA A 140 -5.28 -8.27 -29.89
C ALA A 140 -5.91 -9.44 -29.11
N ALA A 141 -5.15 -10.07 -28.21
CA ALA A 141 -5.63 -11.15 -27.36
C ALA A 141 -6.75 -10.70 -26.42
N ASN A 142 -6.63 -9.50 -25.84
CA ASN A 142 -7.69 -8.92 -25.02
C ASN A 142 -8.94 -8.58 -25.85
N TYR A 143 -8.77 -8.04 -27.06
CA TYR A 143 -9.87 -7.74 -27.97
C TYR A 143 -10.64 -8.99 -28.40
N LEU A 144 -9.93 -10.08 -28.71
CA LEU A 144 -10.52 -11.36 -29.12
C LEU A 144 -10.91 -12.26 -27.94
N ASP A 145 -10.61 -11.85 -26.70
CA ASP A 145 -10.74 -12.63 -25.47
C ASP A 145 -10.10 -14.03 -25.58
N ILE A 146 -8.81 -14.07 -25.91
CA ILE A 146 -7.97 -15.27 -25.96
C ILE A 146 -7.08 -15.28 -24.70
N LYS A 147 -7.54 -15.99 -23.66
CA LYS A 147 -6.91 -15.97 -22.34
C LYS A 147 -5.47 -16.49 -22.33
N SER A 148 -5.21 -17.60 -23.01
CA SER A 148 -3.87 -18.19 -23.11
C SER A 148 -2.84 -17.19 -23.64
N LEU A 149 -3.12 -16.57 -24.80
CA LEU A 149 -2.24 -15.58 -25.42
C LEU A 149 -2.11 -14.32 -24.56
N TYR A 150 -3.21 -13.87 -23.93
CA TYR A 150 -3.19 -12.69 -23.08
C TYR A 150 -2.27 -12.88 -21.86
N TYR A 151 -2.41 -13.99 -21.15
CA TYR A 151 -1.60 -14.25 -19.95
C TYR A 151 -0.14 -14.55 -20.29
N SER A 152 0.14 -15.36 -21.31
CA SER A 152 1.51 -15.61 -21.76
C SER A 152 2.17 -14.33 -22.29
N GLY A 153 1.43 -13.47 -23.01
CA GLY A 153 1.92 -12.16 -23.45
C GLY A 153 2.27 -11.23 -22.28
N CYS A 154 1.40 -11.15 -21.27
CA CYS A 154 1.67 -10.39 -20.05
C CYS A 154 2.91 -10.89 -19.30
N GLN A 155 3.09 -12.21 -19.20
CA GLN A 155 4.27 -12.81 -18.59
C GLN A 155 5.54 -12.51 -19.41
N ALA A 156 5.46 -12.58 -20.75
CA ALA A 156 6.60 -12.29 -21.62
C ALA A 156 7.05 -10.83 -21.46
N LEU A 157 6.09 -9.90 -21.45
CA LEU A 157 6.36 -8.49 -21.19
C LEU A 157 6.96 -8.27 -19.79
N ALA A 158 6.43 -8.95 -18.77
CA ALA A 158 6.97 -8.89 -17.41
C ALA A 158 8.42 -9.42 -17.32
N ASN A 159 8.75 -10.48 -18.05
CA ASN A 159 10.11 -11.03 -18.13
C ASN A 159 11.09 -10.03 -18.78
N VAL A 160 10.66 -9.29 -19.79
CA VAL A 160 11.46 -8.22 -20.42
C VAL A 160 11.70 -7.07 -19.43
N ILE A 161 10.69 -6.71 -18.63
CA ILE A 161 10.78 -5.62 -17.65
C ILE A 161 11.65 -6.01 -16.44
N GLY A 162 11.54 -7.24 -15.96
CA GLY A 162 12.06 -7.68 -14.66
C GLY A 162 13.57 -7.54 -14.45
N ASN A 163 14.37 -7.47 -15.52
CA ASN A 163 15.83 -7.39 -15.44
C ASN A 163 16.41 -6.05 -15.97
N LYS A 164 15.58 -5.04 -16.19
CA LYS A 164 16.00 -3.76 -16.78
C LYS A 164 16.04 -2.64 -15.75
N THR A 165 16.97 -1.71 -15.94
CA THR A 165 17.03 -0.49 -15.14
C THR A 165 15.92 0.49 -15.52
N PRO A 166 15.50 1.41 -14.64
CA PRO A 166 14.53 2.45 -14.98
C PRO A 166 14.93 3.28 -16.21
N GLU A 167 16.23 3.50 -16.41
CA GLU A 167 16.79 4.22 -17.53
C GLU A 167 16.66 3.40 -18.83
N GLU A 168 17.00 2.10 -18.80
CA GLU A 168 16.80 1.18 -19.93
C GLU A 168 15.32 0.98 -20.28
N LEU A 169 14.43 0.98 -19.27
CA LEU A 169 12.98 0.89 -19.48
C LEU A 169 12.46 2.15 -20.17
N ARG A 170 12.91 3.33 -19.77
CA ARG A 170 12.53 4.58 -20.44
C ARG A 170 12.94 4.57 -21.90
N GLU A 171 14.17 4.15 -22.20
CA GLU A 171 14.63 4.00 -23.58
C GLU A 171 13.80 2.97 -24.37
N LEU A 172 13.55 1.80 -23.77
CA LEU A 172 12.80 0.71 -24.40
C LEU A 172 11.35 1.08 -24.74
N PHE A 173 10.71 1.89 -23.89
CA PHE A 173 9.32 2.34 -24.09
C PHE A 173 9.22 3.73 -24.73
N GLY A 174 10.35 4.37 -25.07
CA GLY A 174 10.37 5.73 -25.62
C GLY A 174 9.79 6.79 -24.67
N LEU A 175 9.94 6.59 -23.36
CA LEU A 175 9.43 7.49 -22.33
C LEU A 175 10.45 8.60 -22.06
N GLU A 176 9.98 9.85 -22.03
CA GLU A 176 10.78 10.98 -21.58
C GLU A 176 11.04 10.88 -20.07
N ASP A 177 12.20 11.35 -19.63
CA ASP A 177 12.51 11.44 -18.20
C ASP A 177 11.87 12.69 -17.60
N ASP A 178 10.64 12.53 -17.14
CA ASP A 178 9.77 13.57 -16.58
C ASP A 178 10.07 13.91 -15.12
N LEU A 179 11.02 13.20 -14.50
CA LEU A 179 11.35 13.35 -13.09
C LEU A 179 12.59 14.22 -12.89
N THR A 180 12.51 15.15 -11.94
CA THR A 180 13.68 15.86 -11.45
C THR A 180 14.61 14.92 -10.67
N GLU A 181 15.90 15.26 -10.57
CA GLU A 181 16.86 14.46 -9.79
C GLU A 181 16.45 14.32 -8.31
N ASP A 182 15.80 15.34 -7.74
CA ASP A 182 15.27 15.30 -6.38
C ASP A 182 14.10 14.31 -6.24
N GLU A 183 13.16 14.30 -7.20
CA GLU A 183 12.05 13.35 -7.22
C GLU A 183 12.52 11.91 -7.43
N LYS A 184 13.53 11.70 -8.29
CA LYS A 184 14.19 10.38 -8.45
C LYS A 184 14.85 9.95 -7.15
N ALA A 185 15.55 10.85 -6.46
CA ALA A 185 16.17 10.56 -5.18
C ALA A 185 15.12 10.18 -4.12
N ASP A 186 13.98 10.86 -4.08
CA ASP A 186 12.88 10.56 -3.17
C ASP A 186 12.15 9.24 -3.50
N ILE A 187 11.98 8.90 -4.78
CA ILE A 187 11.43 7.61 -5.21
C ILE A 187 12.40 6.48 -4.86
N ARG A 188 13.70 6.63 -5.19
CA ARG A 188 14.75 5.67 -4.83
C ARG A 188 14.79 5.46 -3.32
N ARG A 189 14.70 6.54 -2.54
CA ARG A 189 14.63 6.53 -1.07
C ARG A 189 13.45 5.72 -0.55
N ARG A 190 12.23 5.97 -1.06
CA ARG A 190 11.01 5.25 -0.67
C ARG A 190 11.04 3.77 -1.05
N ASN A 191 11.75 3.43 -2.11
CA ASN A 191 11.87 2.06 -2.62
C ASN A 191 13.19 1.37 -2.23
N MET A 192 13.99 1.95 -1.31
CA MET A 192 15.26 1.36 -0.87
C MET A 192 15.09 -0.02 -0.22
N TRP A 193 13.92 -0.32 0.34
CA TRP A 193 13.59 -1.65 0.85
C TRP A 193 13.69 -2.75 -0.23
N PHE A 194 13.54 -2.39 -1.51
CA PHE A 194 13.67 -3.32 -2.64
C PHE A 194 15.15 -3.62 -2.97
N ASN A 195 16.02 -2.60 -2.92
CA ASN A 195 17.48 -2.77 -3.12
C ASN A 195 18.17 -3.49 -1.96
N LEU A 196 17.64 -3.36 -0.74
CA LEU A 196 18.13 -4.09 0.44
C LEU A 196 17.88 -5.61 0.35
N ILE A 197 17.03 -6.08 -0.57
CA ILE A 197 16.78 -7.51 -0.83
C ILE A 197 17.83 -8.10 -1.79
N TYR A 198 18.46 -7.29 -2.65
CA TYR A 198 19.32 -7.81 -3.75
C TYR A 198 20.76 -7.28 -3.80
N PHE A 199 21.12 -6.19 -3.13
CA PHE A 199 22.50 -5.69 -3.13
C PHE A 199 22.98 -5.26 -1.75
N TYR A 200 24.04 -5.93 -1.27
CA TYR A 200 24.85 -5.51 -0.13
C TYR A 200 25.45 -4.12 -0.43
N ILE A 201 25.04 -3.07 0.28
CA ILE A 201 25.78 -1.80 0.32
C ILE A 201 26.06 -1.41 1.79
N PRO A 202 27.30 -1.00 2.14
CA PRO A 202 27.69 -0.71 3.52
C PRO A 202 26.97 0.51 4.11
N LEU A 203 26.61 0.36 5.39
CA LEU A 203 25.81 1.22 6.28
C LEU A 203 26.23 2.69 6.45
N HIS A 204 27.17 3.26 5.68
CA HIS A 204 27.71 4.60 5.97
C HIS A 204 26.97 5.77 5.29
N ASN A 205 26.20 5.53 4.21
CA ASN A 205 25.52 6.62 3.48
C ASN A 205 24.04 6.83 3.83
N ILE A 206 23.48 6.05 4.77
CA ILE A 206 22.04 6.08 5.12
C ILE A 206 21.67 7.34 5.93
N SER A 207 22.64 7.99 6.56
CA SER A 207 22.36 9.08 7.51
C SER A 207 21.93 10.42 6.89
N LYS A 208 21.93 10.58 5.55
CA LYS A 208 21.68 11.89 4.91
C LYS A 208 20.34 12.06 4.21
N MET A 209 19.53 11.02 4.00
CA MET A 209 18.41 11.14 3.06
C MET A 209 17.16 10.39 3.52
N VAL A 210 16.58 10.80 4.64
CA VAL A 210 15.14 10.66 4.94
C VAL A 210 14.69 11.98 5.54
N GLU A 211 14.49 12.97 4.69
CA GLU A 211 13.70 14.13 5.11
C GLU A 211 12.24 13.69 5.13
N ILE A 212 11.71 13.64 6.34
CA ILE A 212 10.29 13.50 6.62
C ILE A 212 9.56 14.59 5.84
N ARG A 213 8.58 14.24 5.01
CA ARG A 213 7.64 15.23 4.48
C ARG A 213 7.00 15.93 5.67
N GLU A 214 7.39 17.19 5.87
CA GLU A 214 7.21 17.92 7.11
C GLU A 214 5.75 17.99 7.53
N GLU A 215 5.52 17.92 8.84
CA GLU A 215 4.24 18.14 9.51
C GLU A 215 3.81 19.63 9.51
N SER A 216 3.99 20.36 8.41
CA SER A 216 3.42 21.68 8.21
C SER A 216 2.09 21.56 7.48
N SER A 217 1.06 22.18 8.03
CA SER A 217 -0.18 22.48 7.33
C SER A 217 0.10 23.52 6.23
N GLN A 218 0.81 23.15 5.15
CA GLN A 218 0.98 23.81 3.84
C GLN A 218 2.23 23.25 3.12
N PRO A 219 2.27 23.28 1.77
CA PRO A 219 3.36 22.71 0.98
C PRO A 219 4.69 23.40 1.26
N ASN A 220 5.74 22.58 1.43
CA ASN A 220 7.13 23.03 1.44
C ASN A 220 7.51 23.58 0.07
N ASN A 221 7.55 24.91 -0.05
CA ASN A 221 8.46 25.58 -0.97
C ASN A 221 9.84 25.68 -0.31
N SER A 222 10.53 24.54 -0.17
CA SER A 222 11.94 24.49 0.17
C SER A 222 12.72 24.23 -1.11
N GLY A 223 12.88 25.28 -1.93
CA GLY A 223 13.49 25.15 -3.25
C GLY A 223 13.60 26.46 -4.02
N GLN A 224 13.78 27.60 -3.35
CA GLN A 224 14.30 28.85 -3.92
C GLN A 224 14.41 29.85 -2.79
N GLN A 225 15.62 30.30 -2.45
CA GLN A 225 15.78 31.60 -1.80
C GLN A 225 15.40 32.65 -2.85
N PRO A 226 14.31 33.40 -2.68
CA PRO A 226 14.22 34.66 -3.39
C PRO A 226 15.17 35.62 -2.66
N ASN A 227 16.22 36.05 -3.33
CA ASN A 227 16.86 37.32 -3.01
C ASN A 227 15.78 38.42 -3.10
N ASN A 228 15.05 38.67 -2.02
CA ASN A 228 14.18 39.82 -1.89
C ASN A 228 14.23 40.36 -0.47
N SER A 229 14.88 41.50 -0.36
CA SER A 229 15.14 42.29 0.84
C SER A 229 13.88 42.98 1.41
N ASN A 230 12.74 42.29 1.50
CA ASN A 230 11.52 42.80 2.13
C ASN A 230 10.62 41.65 2.66
N VAL A 231 11.16 40.78 3.51
CA VAL A 231 10.32 39.86 4.31
C VAL A 231 9.79 40.65 5.51
N GLN A 232 8.51 41.02 5.46
CA GLN A 232 7.83 41.66 6.58
C GLN A 232 7.71 40.64 7.72
N ARG A 233 8.64 40.69 8.68
CA ARG A 233 8.68 39.78 9.83
C ARG A 233 7.44 39.98 10.70
N LYS A 234 6.80 38.88 11.08
CA LYS A 234 5.58 38.91 11.89
C LYS A 234 5.91 39.14 13.35
N THR A 235 5.09 39.89 14.06
CA THR A 235 5.18 39.98 15.51
C THR A 235 4.74 38.65 16.16
N PRO A 236 5.17 38.33 17.39
CA PRO A 236 4.70 37.12 18.09
C PRO A 236 3.18 37.03 18.21
N MET A 237 2.52 38.18 18.40
CA MET A 237 1.06 38.25 18.48
C MET A 237 0.40 37.93 17.13
N GLU A 238 0.97 38.40 16.02
CA GLU A 238 0.50 38.05 14.67
C GLU A 238 0.71 36.57 14.37
N PHE A 239 1.85 35.99 14.77
CA PHE A 239 2.09 34.56 14.65
C PHE A 239 1.02 33.74 15.39
N CYS A 240 0.69 34.11 16.64
CA CYS A 240 -0.34 33.42 17.41
C CYS A 240 -1.73 33.51 16.77
N LYS A 241 -2.05 34.63 16.12
CA LYS A 241 -3.33 34.83 15.43
C LYS A 241 -3.39 34.07 14.11
N GLU A 242 -2.29 33.97 13.39
CA GLU A 242 -2.22 33.30 12.09
C GLU A 242 -2.08 31.77 12.21
N TYR A 243 -1.38 31.29 13.25
CA TYR A 243 -1.16 29.87 13.50
C TYR A 243 -1.70 29.42 14.88
N PRO A 244 -2.99 29.65 15.19
CA PRO A 244 -3.57 29.30 16.49
C PRO A 244 -3.47 27.80 16.78
N ASN A 245 -3.52 27.00 15.72
CA ASN A 245 -3.43 25.55 15.75
C ASN A 245 -2.05 25.05 16.19
N ASP A 246 -0.98 25.65 15.65
CA ASP A 246 0.39 25.29 15.98
C ASP A 246 0.72 25.69 17.41
N VAL A 247 0.24 26.85 17.86
CA VAL A 247 0.40 27.32 19.25
C VAL A 247 -0.33 26.42 20.24
N LEU A 248 -1.57 26.03 19.93
CA LEU A 248 -2.33 25.12 20.78
C LEU A 248 -1.64 23.74 20.88
N ALA A 249 -1.20 23.19 19.75
CA ALA A 249 -0.47 21.92 19.73
C ALA A 249 0.88 22.02 20.45
N PHE A 250 1.57 23.16 20.36
CA PHE A 250 2.79 23.44 21.13
C PHE A 250 2.53 23.40 22.64
N GLY A 251 1.49 24.09 23.11
CA GLY A 251 1.09 24.09 24.52
C GLY A 251 0.73 22.69 25.03
N LEU A 252 -0.05 21.93 24.26
CA LEU A 252 -0.42 20.56 24.64
C LEU A 252 0.80 19.63 24.71
N ARG A 253 1.78 19.77 23.81
CA ARG A 253 3.02 18.98 23.83
C ARG A 253 3.92 19.34 25.00
N LEU A 254 3.99 20.63 25.39
CA LEU A 254 4.66 21.04 26.62
C LEU A 254 3.98 20.41 27.85
N ALA A 255 2.64 20.40 27.89
CA ALA A 255 1.89 19.74 28.95
C ALA A 255 2.18 18.23 28.99
N THR A 256 2.24 17.56 27.83
CA THR A 256 2.66 16.14 27.74
C THR A 256 4.02 15.93 28.41
N LEU A 257 5.05 16.69 28.01
CA LEU A 257 6.40 16.52 28.58
C LEU A 257 6.45 16.84 30.08
N TYR A 258 5.74 17.89 30.50
CA TYR A 258 5.62 18.24 31.92
C TYR A 258 5.05 17.06 32.73
N PHE A 259 3.94 16.47 32.30
CA PHE A 259 3.33 15.35 33.01
C PHE A 259 4.18 14.07 32.95
N VAL A 260 4.87 13.80 31.83
CA VAL A 260 5.83 12.70 31.74
C VAL A 260 6.95 12.88 32.77
N ILE A 261 7.52 14.08 32.87
CA ILE A 261 8.59 14.39 33.85
C ILE A 261 8.08 14.21 35.27
N CYS A 262 6.89 14.74 35.59
CA CYS A 262 6.28 14.58 36.92
C CYS A 262 5.96 13.13 37.29
N TYR A 263 5.68 12.28 36.30
CA TYR A 263 5.46 10.84 36.51
C TYR A 263 6.78 10.08 36.76
N ILE A 264 7.79 10.35 35.93
CA ILE A 264 9.08 9.62 35.97
C ILE A 264 9.93 10.06 37.16
N LEU A 265 10.01 11.37 37.43
CA LEU A 265 10.82 11.92 38.51
C LEU A 265 9.93 12.14 39.74
N PRO A 266 10.30 11.61 40.93
CA PRO A 266 9.54 11.77 42.16
C PRO A 266 9.73 13.16 42.78
N ILE A 267 9.46 14.21 42.00
CA ILE A 267 9.60 15.63 42.39
C ILE A 267 8.28 16.14 43.00
N THR A 268 7.17 15.48 42.69
CA THR A 268 5.81 15.91 43.05
C THR A 268 5.18 14.97 44.08
N ASP A 269 4.07 15.41 44.69
CA ASP A 269 3.31 14.56 45.63
C ASP A 269 2.92 13.22 44.98
N SER A 270 2.93 12.13 45.76
CA SER A 270 2.68 10.77 45.29
C SER A 270 1.33 10.63 44.57
N LYS A 271 0.30 11.36 45.04
CA LYS A 271 -1.01 11.41 44.38
C LYS A 271 -0.95 12.11 43.02
N PHE A 272 -0.19 13.20 42.94
CA PHE A 272 0.00 13.93 41.69
C PHE A 272 0.83 13.13 40.70
N GLN A 273 1.88 12.46 41.15
CA GLN A 273 2.72 11.58 40.33
C GLN A 273 1.88 10.47 39.69
N ALA A 274 1.02 9.80 40.46
CA ALA A 274 0.12 8.78 39.90
C ALA A 274 -0.86 9.36 38.85
N LEU A 275 -1.39 10.55 39.10
CA LEU A 275 -2.28 11.25 38.17
C LEU A 275 -1.56 11.81 36.94
N ALA A 276 -0.26 12.06 37.03
CA ALA A 276 0.53 12.60 35.94
C ALA A 276 0.58 11.63 34.74
N TYR A 277 0.53 10.32 34.98
CA TYR A 277 0.45 9.32 33.90
C TYR A 277 -0.78 9.51 33.01
N THR A 278 -1.97 9.56 33.61
CA THR A 278 -3.22 9.71 32.86
C THR A 278 -3.35 11.09 32.24
N LYS A 279 -2.84 12.14 32.90
CA LYS A 279 -2.77 13.50 32.35
C LYS A 279 -1.84 13.62 31.15
N ALA A 280 -0.71 12.91 31.15
CA ALA A 280 0.19 12.86 30.00
C ALA A 280 -0.54 12.29 28.78
N PHE A 281 -1.22 11.15 28.94
CA PHE A 281 -2.01 10.56 27.85
C PHE A 281 -3.21 11.40 27.43
N ALA A 282 -3.87 12.10 28.37
CA ALA A 282 -4.94 13.03 28.02
C ALA A 282 -4.43 14.20 27.16
N ALA A 283 -3.25 14.76 27.45
CA ALA A 283 -2.64 15.82 26.64
C ALA A 283 -2.24 15.32 25.24
N VAL A 284 -1.72 14.10 25.14
CA VAL A 284 -1.42 13.44 23.86
C VAL A 284 -2.71 13.18 23.07
N ALA A 285 -3.75 12.66 23.71
CA ALA A 285 -5.04 12.43 23.09
C ALA A 285 -5.64 13.74 22.55
N ALA A 286 -5.61 14.82 23.34
CA ALA A 286 -6.07 16.13 22.91
C ALA A 286 -5.28 16.65 21.69
N THR A 287 -3.95 16.49 21.69
CA THR A 287 -3.10 16.87 20.55
C THR A 287 -3.50 16.12 19.28
N ASN A 288 -3.70 14.82 19.39
CA ASN A 288 -4.03 13.97 18.24
C ASN A 288 -5.49 14.13 17.78
N ALA A 289 -6.45 14.33 18.68
CA ALA A 289 -7.85 14.61 18.34
C ALA A 289 -7.97 15.90 17.54
N PHE A 290 -7.26 16.95 17.98
CA PHE A 290 -7.28 18.23 17.29
C PHE A 290 -6.64 18.15 15.90
N ARG A 291 -5.50 17.46 15.78
CA ARG A 291 -4.85 17.19 14.49
C ARG A 291 -5.75 16.42 13.54
N LEU A 292 -6.42 15.40 14.06
CA LEU A 292 -7.32 14.57 13.29
C LEU A 292 -8.51 15.40 12.77
N HIS A 293 -9.12 16.23 13.63
CA HIS A 293 -10.21 17.11 13.24
C HIS A 293 -9.81 18.06 12.10
N GLN A 294 -8.61 18.66 12.15
CA GLN A 294 -8.12 19.54 11.08
C GLN A 294 -7.98 18.83 9.75
N ARG A 295 -7.40 17.63 9.75
CA ARG A 295 -7.13 16.87 8.53
C ARG A 295 -8.41 16.38 7.88
N LEU A 296 -9.37 15.93 8.69
CA LEU A 296 -10.65 15.44 8.17
C LEU A 296 -11.55 16.58 7.67
N ARG A 297 -11.45 17.79 8.22
CA ARG A 297 -12.24 18.95 7.78
C ARG A 297 -11.77 19.53 6.45
N ALA A 298 -10.51 19.32 6.08
CA ALA A 298 -9.95 19.81 4.81
C ALA A 298 -10.58 19.11 3.60
N VAL A 299 -11.22 17.96 3.81
CA VAL A 299 -11.87 17.17 2.77
C VAL A 299 -13.35 17.06 3.15
N ASN A 300 -14.25 17.72 2.41
CA ASN A 300 -15.70 17.74 2.68
C ASN A 300 -16.35 16.36 2.47
N TRP A 301 -16.04 15.39 3.33
CA TRP A 301 -16.62 14.05 3.27
C TRP A 301 -18.06 14.04 3.80
N PRO A 302 -18.97 13.25 3.20
CA PRO A 302 -20.24 12.94 3.84
C PRO A 302 -19.98 12.22 5.18
N PHE A 303 -20.67 12.65 6.24
CA PHE A 303 -20.54 12.09 7.58
C PHE A 303 -20.70 10.56 7.56
N PHE A 304 -19.76 9.85 8.21
CA PHE A 304 -19.84 8.40 8.45
C PHE A 304 -19.93 7.50 7.20
N SER A 305 -19.24 7.84 6.11
CA SER A 305 -19.03 6.90 5.00
C SER A 305 -17.96 5.84 5.31
N GLN A 306 -18.02 4.68 4.65
CA GLN A 306 -16.98 3.65 4.74
C GLN A 306 -15.61 4.19 4.30
N MET A 307 -15.59 5.09 3.30
CA MET A 307 -14.38 5.78 2.85
C MET A 307 -13.81 6.71 3.92
N PHE A 308 -14.66 7.47 4.60
CA PHE A 308 -14.24 8.31 5.74
C PHE A 308 -13.60 7.47 6.85
N LEU A 309 -14.18 6.31 7.19
CA LEU A 309 -13.63 5.42 8.20
C LEU A 309 -12.29 4.80 7.76
N TYR A 310 -12.16 4.46 6.47
CA TYR A 310 -10.91 3.97 5.91
C TYR A 310 -9.79 5.01 6.01
N GLU A 311 -10.03 6.25 5.58
CA GLU A 311 -9.06 7.35 5.69
C GLU A 311 -8.74 7.72 7.13
N LEU A 312 -9.76 7.75 8.01
CA LEU A 312 -9.57 7.92 9.44
C LEU A 312 -8.61 6.87 10.01
N MET A 313 -8.75 5.61 9.61
CA MET A 313 -7.90 4.51 10.06
C MET A 313 -6.51 4.50 9.42
N LEU A 314 -6.26 5.28 8.37
CA LEU A 314 -4.92 5.50 7.82
C LEU A 314 -4.15 6.63 8.51
N GLU A 315 -4.84 7.51 9.23
CA GLU A 315 -4.23 8.64 9.92
C GLU A 315 -3.50 8.23 11.21
N ASP A 316 -2.22 8.56 11.30
CA ASP A 316 -1.40 8.30 12.50
C ASP A 316 -2.00 8.91 13.78
N SER A 317 -2.67 10.07 13.65
CA SER A 317 -3.34 10.71 14.79
C SER A 317 -4.49 9.84 15.35
N ALA A 318 -5.20 9.10 14.50
CA ALA A 318 -6.24 8.18 14.94
C ALA A 318 -5.64 6.96 15.65
N HIS A 319 -4.49 6.44 15.15
CA HIS A 319 -3.78 5.35 15.83
C HIS A 319 -3.36 5.77 17.24
N TYR A 320 -2.84 6.99 17.38
CA TYR A 320 -2.42 7.54 18.67
C TYR A 320 -3.58 7.84 19.62
N LEU A 321 -4.79 8.10 19.12
CA LEU A 321 -5.99 8.16 19.96
C LEU A 321 -6.31 6.78 20.55
N LEU A 322 -6.26 5.72 19.73
CA LEU A 322 -6.43 4.35 20.22
C LEU A 322 -5.34 3.99 21.24
N TYR A 323 -4.09 4.35 20.96
CA TYR A 323 -2.96 4.16 21.88
C TYR A 323 -3.23 4.79 23.26
N CYS A 324 -3.68 6.06 23.28
CA CYS A 324 -4.01 6.74 24.52
C CYS A 324 -5.16 6.06 25.27
N MET A 325 -6.21 5.62 24.56
CA MET A 325 -7.33 4.91 25.20
C MET A 325 -6.86 3.62 25.87
N ILE A 326 -5.98 2.84 25.23
CA ILE A 326 -5.45 1.59 25.81
C ILE A 326 -4.71 1.89 27.12
N PHE A 327 -3.85 2.90 27.16
CA PHE A 327 -3.01 3.17 28.34
C PHE A 327 -3.69 3.99 29.43
N VAL A 328 -4.77 4.74 29.13
CA VAL A 328 -5.56 5.40 30.18
C VAL A 328 -6.39 4.40 30.99
N ILE A 329 -6.87 3.32 30.37
CA ILE A 329 -7.73 2.31 31.04
C ILE A 329 -6.96 1.12 31.62
N SER A 330 -5.66 1.00 31.33
CA SER A 330 -4.83 -0.12 31.79
C SER A 330 -3.87 0.29 32.91
N SER A 331 -3.28 -0.72 33.57
CA SER A 331 -2.22 -0.48 34.55
C SER A 331 -1.06 0.28 33.92
N PRO A 332 -0.43 1.23 34.65
CA PRO A 332 0.55 2.13 34.07
C PRO A 332 1.80 1.38 33.59
N ILE A 333 2.13 1.57 32.32
CA ILE A 333 3.36 1.05 31.70
C ILE A 333 4.25 2.23 31.34
N THR A 334 5.38 2.38 32.04
CA THR A 334 6.30 3.51 31.84
C THR A 334 6.86 3.57 30.42
N LEU A 335 7.17 2.42 29.81
CA LEU A 335 7.63 2.36 28.42
C LEU A 335 6.63 2.97 27.43
N ALA A 336 5.33 2.96 27.75
CA ALA A 336 4.30 3.52 26.88
C ALA A 336 4.40 5.05 26.76
N LEU A 337 5.07 5.73 27.70
CA LEU A 337 5.34 7.17 27.63
C LEU A 337 6.49 7.51 26.68
N LEU A 338 7.37 6.57 26.34
CA LEU A 338 8.56 6.85 25.53
C LEU A 338 8.23 7.31 24.10
N PRO A 339 7.38 6.62 23.31
CA PRO A 339 7.01 7.08 21.97
C PRO A 339 6.37 8.47 22.00
N VAL A 340 5.38 8.69 22.87
CA VAL A 340 4.67 9.98 22.97
C VAL A 340 5.59 11.14 23.39
N SER A 341 6.60 10.88 24.23
CA SER A 341 7.60 11.88 24.61
C SER A 341 8.50 12.24 23.44
N ILE A 342 8.96 11.23 22.69
CA ILE A 342 9.77 11.43 21.49
C ILE A 342 9.01 12.28 20.47
N TYR A 343 7.75 11.93 20.17
CA TYR A 343 6.91 12.69 19.24
C TYR A 343 6.64 14.11 19.72
N ALA A 344 6.43 14.32 21.02
CA ALA A 344 6.24 15.65 21.60
C ALA A 344 7.50 16.51 21.44
N ILE A 345 8.68 16.02 21.81
CA ILE A 345 9.97 16.73 21.64
C ILE A 345 10.20 17.08 20.17
N PHE A 346 10.02 16.09 19.29
CA PHE A 346 10.24 16.25 17.85
C PHE A 346 9.40 17.37 17.25
N ASN A 347 8.12 17.40 17.61
CA ASN A 347 7.18 18.40 17.14
C ASN A 347 7.39 19.78 17.79
N LEU A 348 7.80 19.83 19.06
CA LEU A 348 8.13 21.10 19.73
C LEU A 348 9.29 21.82 19.04
N ILE A 349 10.33 21.08 18.66
CA ILE A 349 11.47 21.65 17.91
C ILE A 349 10.99 22.17 16.55
N ALA A 350 10.09 21.45 15.87
CA ALA A 350 9.53 21.87 14.59
C ALA A 350 8.76 23.20 14.70
N THR A 351 7.85 23.30 15.67
CA THR A 351 7.07 24.52 15.88
C THR A 351 7.94 25.68 16.36
N LEU A 352 8.97 25.41 17.18
CA LEU A 352 9.92 26.43 17.61
C LEU A 352 10.74 26.98 16.43
N ASN A 353 11.17 26.12 15.51
CA ASN A 353 11.85 26.55 14.29
C ASN A 353 10.93 27.42 13.42
N LYS A 354 9.68 26.98 13.20
CA LYS A 354 8.68 27.75 12.44
C LYS A 354 8.40 29.12 13.06
N PHE A 355 8.27 29.19 14.39
CA PHE A 355 8.13 30.47 15.09
C PHE A 355 9.33 31.38 14.83
N SER A 356 10.53 30.82 14.89
CA SER A 356 11.77 31.58 14.70
C SER A 356 11.95 32.11 13.28
N THR A 357 11.58 31.32 12.26
CA THR A 357 11.64 31.74 10.85
C THR A 357 10.62 32.81 10.52
N GLU A 358 9.38 32.69 11.01
CA GLU A 358 8.27 33.61 10.69
C GLU A 358 8.39 34.96 11.42
N THR A 359 8.85 34.94 12.68
CA THR A 359 8.98 36.18 13.48
C THR A 359 10.35 36.85 13.34
N GLY A 360 11.35 36.11 12.84
CA GLY A 360 12.75 36.51 12.87
C GLY A 360 13.36 36.60 14.27
N ILE A 361 12.59 36.30 15.33
CA ILE A 361 13.09 36.23 16.70
C ILE A 361 13.90 34.95 16.82
N ALA A 362 15.12 35.09 17.35
CA ALA A 362 16.03 33.96 17.55
C ALA A 362 16.39 33.19 16.26
N HIS A 363 16.17 33.77 15.06
CA HIS A 363 16.47 33.13 13.77
C HIS A 363 17.94 32.71 13.63
N ASN A 364 18.85 33.50 14.22
CA ASN A 364 20.28 33.20 14.30
C ASN A 364 20.69 32.70 15.71
N SER A 365 19.74 32.29 16.54
CA SER A 365 20.05 31.78 17.87
C SER A 365 20.79 30.45 17.73
N PHE A 366 21.96 30.40 18.35
CA PHE A 366 22.77 29.19 18.46
C PHE A 366 21.96 28.01 19.04
N ILE A 367 21.00 28.28 19.93
CA ILE A 367 20.18 27.25 20.55
C ILE A 367 19.21 26.64 19.53
N ILE A 368 18.52 27.48 18.74
CA ILE A 368 17.53 27.01 17.76
C ILE A 368 18.23 26.25 16.63
N SER A 369 19.33 26.78 16.10
CA SER A 369 20.10 26.09 15.06
C SER A 369 20.63 24.73 15.55
N ARG A 370 21.10 24.64 16.80
CA ARG A 370 21.53 23.38 17.42
C ARG A 370 20.39 22.40 17.63
N LEU A 371 19.21 22.86 18.04
CA LEU A 371 18.02 22.02 18.20
C LEU A 371 17.53 21.49 16.84
N VAL A 372 17.55 22.32 15.81
CA VAL A 372 17.18 21.93 14.44
C VAL A 372 18.19 20.93 13.88
N GLN A 373 19.50 21.16 14.05
CA GLN A 373 20.55 20.22 13.67
C GLN A 373 20.41 18.88 14.43
N PHE A 374 20.17 18.95 15.75
CA PHE A 374 19.92 17.75 16.55
C PHE A 374 18.71 16.98 16.03
N LYS A 375 17.59 17.67 15.74
CA LYS A 375 16.41 17.04 15.16
C LYS A 375 16.73 16.37 13.83
N GLN A 376 17.43 17.04 12.91
CA GLN A 376 17.81 16.48 11.61
C GLN A 376 18.68 15.23 11.74
N GLN A 377 19.68 15.26 12.63
CA GLN A 377 20.61 14.14 12.84
C GLN A 377 19.99 12.98 13.62
N ALA A 378 19.21 13.28 14.65
CA ALA A 378 18.65 12.28 15.56
C ALA A 378 17.31 11.71 15.09
N SER A 379 16.64 12.33 14.10
CA SER A 379 15.31 11.93 13.64
C SER A 379 15.17 10.44 13.35
N PRO A 380 16.05 9.80 12.54
CA PRO A 380 15.90 8.37 12.23
C PRO A 380 15.99 7.51 13.48
N ASN A 381 16.96 7.80 14.35
CA ASN A 381 17.20 7.05 15.58
C ASN A 381 16.07 7.23 16.60
N MET A 382 15.55 8.45 16.75
CA MET A 382 14.45 8.75 17.66
C MET A 382 13.16 8.05 17.21
N LEU A 383 12.83 8.11 15.93
CA LEU A 383 11.63 7.49 15.39
C LEU A 383 11.72 5.96 15.36
N SER A 384 12.91 5.42 15.04
CA SER A 384 13.24 4.00 15.22
C SER A 384 13.09 3.56 16.68
N THR A 385 13.57 4.36 17.64
CA THR A 385 13.43 4.07 19.09
C THR A 385 11.97 4.08 19.52
N ALA A 386 11.17 5.04 19.04
CA ALA A 386 9.74 5.08 19.30
C ALA A 386 9.03 3.84 18.74
N ALA A 387 9.31 3.47 17.48
CA ALA A 387 8.77 2.28 16.85
C ALA A 387 9.18 0.98 17.58
N CYS A 388 10.43 0.89 18.02
CA CYS A 388 10.93 -0.23 18.81
C CYS A 388 10.15 -0.35 20.14
N ALA A 389 9.98 0.76 20.86
CA ALA A 389 9.17 0.78 22.08
C ALA A 389 7.70 0.39 21.82
N GLU A 390 7.10 0.89 20.73
CA GLU A 390 5.75 0.48 20.29
C GLU A 390 5.66 -1.04 20.06
N ILE A 391 6.65 -1.66 19.44
CA ILE A 391 6.68 -3.11 19.18
C ILE A 391 6.80 -3.90 20.48
N PHE A 392 7.72 -3.53 21.36
CA PHE A 392 7.99 -4.27 22.61
C PHE A 392 6.88 -4.13 23.67
N LEU A 393 5.96 -3.18 23.53
CA LEU A 393 4.81 -3.08 24.43
C LEU A 393 3.86 -4.28 24.32
N LEU A 394 3.71 -4.91 23.15
CA LEU A 394 2.84 -6.08 22.99
C LEU A 394 3.24 -7.26 23.90
N PRO A 395 4.50 -7.75 23.87
CA PRO A 395 4.92 -8.81 24.80
C PRO A 395 4.86 -8.37 26.27
N ILE A 396 5.10 -7.10 26.59
CA ILE A 396 4.94 -6.58 27.96
C ILE A 396 3.49 -6.64 28.43
N ILE A 397 2.53 -6.26 27.57
CA ILE A 397 1.09 -6.35 27.87
C ILE A 397 0.67 -7.81 28.08
N ILE A 398 1.18 -8.73 27.24
CA ILE A 398 0.94 -10.18 27.42
C ILE A 398 1.51 -10.66 28.76
N LEU A 399 2.73 -10.26 29.11
CA LEU A 399 3.35 -10.62 30.39
C LEU A 399 2.54 -10.09 31.59
N MET A 400 1.99 -8.87 31.49
CA MET A 400 1.16 -8.27 32.53
C MET A 400 -0.12 -9.06 32.82
N ILE A 401 -0.65 -9.85 31.86
CA ILE A 401 -1.79 -10.74 32.10
C ILE A 401 -1.43 -11.81 33.13
N PHE A 402 -0.26 -12.45 32.97
CA PHE A 402 0.21 -13.47 33.92
C PHE A 402 0.48 -12.90 35.31
N MET A 403 0.72 -11.59 35.42
CA MET A 403 0.88 -10.87 36.68
C MET A 403 -0.46 -10.40 37.29
N GLY A 404 -1.60 -10.66 36.63
CA GLY A 404 -2.92 -10.18 37.06
C GLY A 404 -3.12 -8.67 36.93
N LYS A 405 -2.27 -7.98 36.14
CA LYS A 405 -2.27 -6.51 36.00
C LYS A 405 -2.88 -6.01 34.68
N ALA A 406 -3.23 -6.91 33.76
CA ALA A 406 -3.84 -6.57 32.48
C ALA A 406 -5.02 -7.48 32.16
N SER A 407 -5.98 -6.97 31.37
CA SER A 407 -7.11 -7.74 30.86
C SER A 407 -6.71 -8.61 29.67
N LEU A 408 -7.45 -9.70 29.43
CA LEU A 408 -7.27 -10.55 28.25
C LEU A 408 -7.54 -9.81 26.93
N VAL A 409 -8.34 -8.72 26.97
CA VAL A 409 -8.67 -7.90 25.80
C VAL A 409 -7.50 -7.00 25.38
N GLY A 410 -6.62 -6.60 26.32
CA GLY A 410 -5.51 -5.67 26.08
C GLY A 410 -4.63 -6.02 24.89
N PRO A 411 -4.06 -7.25 24.80
CA PRO A 411 -3.23 -7.65 23.66
C PRO A 411 -3.93 -7.59 22.31
N PHE A 412 -5.22 -7.92 22.22
CA PHE A 412 -5.96 -7.90 20.95
C PHE A 412 -6.13 -6.46 20.44
N VAL A 413 -6.50 -5.54 21.33
CA VAL A 413 -6.66 -4.12 20.98
C VAL A 413 -5.30 -3.50 20.65
N TYR A 414 -4.24 -3.86 21.39
CA TYR A 414 -2.89 -3.38 21.13
C TYR A 414 -2.31 -3.95 19.82
N TYR A 415 -2.58 -5.22 19.51
CA TYR A 415 -2.24 -5.82 18.22
C TYR A 415 -2.89 -5.07 17.06
N ARG A 416 -4.15 -4.63 17.22
CA ARG A 416 -4.83 -3.79 16.21
C ARG A 416 -4.14 -2.45 16.05
N PHE A 417 -3.75 -1.79 17.14
CA PHE A 417 -2.91 -0.59 17.09
C PHE A 417 -1.61 -0.83 16.31
N LEU A 418 -0.87 -1.90 16.64
CA LEU A 418 0.41 -2.20 16.01
C LEU A 418 0.27 -2.55 14.53
N THR A 419 -0.81 -3.23 14.15
CA THR A 419 -1.18 -3.51 12.75
C THR A 419 -1.39 -2.22 11.97
N MET A 420 -2.12 -1.26 12.53
CA MET A 420 -2.35 0.03 11.89
C MET A 420 -1.04 0.83 11.75
N ARG A 421 -0.18 0.81 12.78
CA ARG A 421 1.15 1.43 12.72
C ARG A 421 2.04 0.80 11.64
N TYR A 422 1.97 -0.52 11.50
CA TYR A 422 2.66 -1.24 10.43
C TYR A 422 2.13 -0.85 9.03
N MET A 423 0.82 -0.66 8.89
CA MET A 423 0.17 -0.27 7.63
C MET A 423 0.24 1.24 7.34
N SER A 424 0.76 2.06 8.27
CA SER A 424 0.85 3.51 8.06
C SER A 424 1.66 3.84 6.82
N ARG A 425 1.07 4.60 5.89
CA ARG A 425 1.75 5.05 4.68
C ARG A 425 2.77 6.15 4.95
N ARG A 426 2.54 6.95 6.01
CA ARG A 426 3.36 8.11 6.36
C ARG A 426 4.54 7.77 7.26
N ASN A 427 4.41 6.73 8.09
CA ASN A 427 5.45 6.33 9.02
C ASN A 427 5.97 4.91 8.69
N PRO A 428 7.15 4.79 8.04
CA PRO A 428 7.73 3.49 7.71
C PRO A 428 8.47 2.82 8.88
N TYR A 429 8.77 3.55 9.97
CA TYR A 429 9.69 3.11 11.00
C TYR A 429 9.23 1.84 11.74
N THR A 430 7.92 1.65 11.95
CA THR A 430 7.41 0.42 12.55
C THR A 430 7.75 -0.80 11.68
N ARG A 431 7.60 -0.71 10.35
CA ARG A 431 7.97 -1.79 9.42
C ARG A 431 9.48 -2.02 9.39
N GLU A 432 10.23 -0.93 9.33
CA GLU A 432 11.69 -0.98 9.31
C GLU A 432 12.21 -1.66 10.58
N MET A 433 11.67 -1.33 11.75
CA MET A 433 12.04 -1.97 13.01
C MET A 433 11.70 -3.46 13.05
N PHE A 434 10.53 -3.87 12.56
CA PHE A 434 10.23 -5.30 12.44
C PHE A 434 11.23 -6.03 11.54
N SER A 435 11.63 -5.41 10.42
CA SER A 435 12.64 -5.97 9.52
C SER A 435 14.01 -6.06 10.20
N GLN A 436 14.46 -5.00 10.86
CA GLN A 436 15.72 -4.98 11.60
C GLN A 436 15.75 -6.03 12.72
N LEU A 437 14.67 -6.12 13.51
CA LEU A 437 14.52 -7.14 14.55
C LEU A 437 14.61 -8.55 13.94
N LYS A 438 13.92 -8.81 12.82
CA LYS A 438 14.02 -10.10 12.10
C LYS A 438 15.47 -10.42 11.75
N PHE A 439 16.22 -9.49 11.15
CA PHE A 439 17.63 -9.73 10.79
C PHE A 439 18.50 -10.02 12.02
N ILE A 440 18.31 -9.28 13.12
CA ILE A 440 19.04 -9.52 14.37
C ILE A 440 18.75 -10.92 14.91
N PHE A 441 17.48 -11.31 14.98
CA PHE A 441 17.08 -12.63 15.47
C PHE A 441 17.57 -13.77 14.57
N ILE A 442 17.54 -13.60 13.25
CA ILE A 442 18.11 -14.59 12.30
C ILE A 442 19.63 -14.72 12.50
N SER A 443 20.34 -13.59 12.64
CA SER A 443 21.77 -13.58 12.90
C SER A 443 22.12 -14.33 14.19
N TRP A 444 21.33 -14.13 15.26
CA TRP A 444 21.48 -14.88 16.51
C TRP A 444 21.17 -16.37 16.36
N ALA A 445 20.13 -16.72 15.60
CA ALA A 445 19.76 -18.11 15.34
C ALA A 445 20.83 -18.86 14.53
N ASN A 446 21.52 -18.17 13.62
CA ASN A 446 22.56 -18.73 12.75
C ASN A 446 23.97 -18.68 13.37
N ASN A 447 24.13 -18.08 14.56
CA ASN A 447 25.43 -18.03 15.22
C ASN A 447 25.88 -19.46 15.61
N PRO A 448 27.11 -19.89 15.28
CA PRO A 448 27.63 -21.22 15.62
C PRO A 448 27.58 -21.57 17.13
N SER A 449 27.53 -20.54 18.00
CA SER A 449 27.44 -20.72 19.45
C SER A 449 26.01 -20.86 19.98
N CYS A 450 24.99 -20.76 19.11
CA CYS A 450 23.59 -20.81 19.49
C CYS A 450 23.09 -22.27 19.59
N PRO A 451 22.52 -22.70 20.75
CA PRO A 451 21.94 -24.04 20.86
C PRO A 451 20.83 -24.27 19.84
N THR A 452 20.77 -25.47 19.25
CA THR A 452 19.81 -25.82 18.20
C THR A 452 18.35 -25.63 18.61
N PHE A 453 18.01 -25.88 19.88
CA PHE A 453 16.69 -25.62 20.43
C PHE A 453 16.33 -24.13 20.43
N VAL A 454 17.29 -23.24 20.76
CA VAL A 454 17.10 -21.79 20.78
C VAL A 454 16.94 -21.26 19.36
N SER A 455 17.83 -21.67 18.45
CA SER A 455 17.75 -21.33 17.02
C SER A 455 16.41 -21.74 16.42
N SER A 456 15.97 -22.98 16.67
CA SER A 456 14.68 -23.49 16.20
C SER A 456 13.49 -22.70 16.77
N SER A 457 13.57 -22.29 18.03
CA SER A 457 12.52 -21.51 18.69
C SER A 457 12.44 -20.09 18.12
N ILE A 458 13.59 -19.46 17.85
CA ILE A 458 13.67 -18.13 17.22
C ILE A 458 13.05 -18.18 15.82
N LEU A 459 13.42 -19.16 14.98
CA LEU A 459 12.91 -19.28 13.62
C LEU A 459 11.39 -19.53 13.59
N LYS A 460 10.87 -20.37 14.49
CA LYS A 460 9.42 -20.58 14.66
C LYS A 460 8.70 -19.31 15.09
N PHE A 461 9.31 -18.53 15.99
CA PHE A 461 8.73 -17.26 16.43
C PHE A 461 8.69 -16.23 15.29
N ILE A 462 9.76 -16.13 14.49
CA ILE A 462 9.79 -15.28 13.30
C ILE A 462 8.66 -15.68 12.34
N ALA A 463 8.54 -16.95 11.99
CA ALA A 463 7.49 -17.44 11.10
C ALA A 463 6.08 -17.15 11.62
N LEU A 464 5.87 -17.23 12.95
CA LEU A 464 4.60 -16.86 13.58
C LEU A 464 4.30 -15.36 13.40
N ILE A 465 5.28 -14.49 13.67
CA ILE A 465 5.12 -13.03 13.52
C ILE A 465 4.87 -12.66 12.05
N GLU A 466 5.56 -13.29 11.11
CA GLU A 466 5.35 -13.08 9.67
C GLU A 466 3.94 -13.49 9.23
N ARG A 467 3.40 -14.58 9.78
CA ARG A 467 2.01 -15.00 9.52
C ARG A 467 0.99 -13.99 10.08
N LEU A 468 1.34 -13.25 11.12
CA LEU A 468 0.51 -12.19 11.70
C LEU A 468 0.71 -10.84 11.00
N ALA A 469 1.73 -10.69 10.15
CA ALA A 469 1.98 -9.44 9.46
C ALA A 469 0.84 -9.15 8.45
N PRO A 470 0.30 -7.92 8.43
CA PRO A 470 -0.76 -7.58 7.49
C PRO A 470 -0.23 -7.51 6.06
N GLN A 471 -1.00 -8.03 5.10
CA GLN A 471 -0.62 -8.06 3.69
C GLN A 471 -0.58 -6.63 3.13
N GLN A 472 0.52 -6.28 2.46
CA GLN A 472 0.59 -5.03 1.70
C GLN A 472 -0.17 -5.24 0.40
N VAL A 473 -1.28 -4.53 0.22
CA VAL A 473 -1.83 -4.32 -1.11
C VAL A 473 -0.82 -3.44 -1.83
N ALA A 474 -0.06 -4.03 -2.75
CA ALA A 474 0.67 -3.24 -3.74
C ALA A 474 -0.38 -2.43 -4.49
N MET A 475 -0.42 -1.11 -4.24
CA MET A 475 -1.20 -0.16 -5.03
C MET A 475 -0.26 0.48 -6.03
#